data_AF-A0A7U7J3I8-F1
#
_entry.id   AF-A0A7U7J3I8-F1
#
_cell.length_a   1.000
_cell.length_b   1.000
_cell.length_c   1.000
_cell.angle_alpha   90.00
_cell.angle_beta   90.00
_cell.angle_gamma   90.00
#
_symmetry.space_group_name_H-M   'P 1'
#
loop_
_entity.id
_entity.type
_entity.pdbx_description
1 polymer ?
#
loop_
_entity_poly.entity_id
_entity_poly.type
_entity_poly.pdbx_seq_one_letter_code
_entity_poly.pdbx_strand_id
1 'polypeptide(L)' 'MGSVQRLAAEVERGLRDAHPKLRKTVVRKVALAVGAMIEARTPNTAEHRRTGQRVTAGDGAAGPA' A
#
# COMPACT_ATOMS: atom_id res chain seq x y z
N MET A 1 -2.80 -1.52 -18.58
CA MET A 1 -3.60 -1.41 -17.34
C MET A 1 -2.72 -0.84 -16.26
N GLY A 2 -3.16 0.21 -15.55
CA GLY A 2 -2.38 0.81 -14.46
C GLY A 2 -2.20 -0.17 -13.29
N SER A 3 -1.14 0.02 -12.50
CA SER A 3 -0.85 -0.82 -11.31
C SER A 3 -2.02 -0.84 -10.32
N VAL A 4 -2.73 0.29 -10.17
CA VAL A 4 -3.93 0.42 -9.32
C VAL A 4 -5.10 -0.40 -9.87
N GLN A 5 -5.33 -0.38 -11.19
CA GLN A 5 -6.40 -1.16 -11.81
C GLN A 5 -6.14 -2.67 -11.66
N ARG A 6 -4.88 -3.09 -11.75
CA ARG A 6 -4.49 -4.48 -11.48
C ARG A 6 -4.77 -4.86 -10.02
N LEU A 7 -4.43 -4.00 -9.07
CA LEU A 7 -4.73 -4.23 -7.65
C LEU A 7 -6.24 -4.35 -7.39
N ALA A 8 -7.05 -3.47 -7.97
CA ALA A 8 -8.50 -3.54 -7.84
C ALA A 8 -9.07 -4.86 -8.38
N ALA A 9 -8.53 -5.37 -9.49
CA ALA A 9 -8.93 -6.66 -10.06
C ALA A 9 -8.54 -7.84 -9.16
N GLU A 10 -7.33 -7.84 -8.58
CA GLU A 10 -6.89 -8.86 -7.63
C GLU A 10 -7.73 -8.85 -6.34
N VAL A 11 -8.08 -7.66 -5.83
CA VAL A 11 -8.98 -7.51 -4.69
C VAL A 11 -10.37 -8.04 -5.01
N GLU A 12 -10.91 -7.75 -6.19
CA GLU A 12 -12.21 -8.27 -6.61
C GLU A 12 -12.22 -9.80 -6.64
N ARG A 13 -11.16 -10.40 -7.21
CA ARG A 13 -11.00 -11.85 -7.29
C ARG A 13 -10.89 -12.46 -5.88
N GLY A 14 -9.99 -11.94 -5.05
CA GLY A 14 -9.78 -12.43 -3.69
C GLY A 14 -11.04 -12.33 -2.83
N LEU A 15 -11.81 -11.25 -2.94
CA LEU A 15 -13.07 -11.11 -2.17
C LEU A 15 -14.14 -12.11 -2.62
N ARG A 16 -14.18 -12.41 -3.92
CA ARG A 16 -15.11 -13.38 -4.49
C ARG A 16 -14.77 -14.81 -4.04
N ASP A 17 -13.49 -15.13 -4.00
CA ASP A 17 -13.00 -16.44 -3.59
C ASP A 17 -13.16 -16.65 -2.07
N ALA A 18 -12.84 -15.64 -1.27
CA ALA A 18 -12.96 -15.71 0.20
C ALA A 18 -14.42 -15.65 0.69
N HIS A 19 -15.29 -14.91 -0.01
CA HIS A 19 -16.67 -14.70 0.40
C HIS A 19 -17.66 -14.89 -0.77
N PRO A 20 -17.93 -16.14 -1.18
CA PRO A 20 -18.78 -16.44 -2.33
C PRO A 20 -20.25 -16.01 -2.16
N LYS A 21 -20.70 -15.84 -0.91
CA LYS A 21 -22.06 -15.36 -0.58
C LYS A 21 -22.17 -13.82 -0.55
N LEU A 22 -21.06 -13.10 -0.69
CA LEU A 22 -21.07 -11.64 -0.66
C LEU A 22 -21.76 -11.09 -1.91
N ARG A 23 -22.55 -10.04 -1.73
CA ARG A 23 -23.24 -9.39 -2.86
C ARG A 23 -22.20 -8.86 -3.85
N LYS A 24 -22.38 -9.15 -5.14
CA LYS A 24 -21.48 -8.68 -6.23
C LYS A 24 -21.21 -7.18 -6.18
N THR A 25 -22.21 -6.39 -5.80
CA THR A 25 -22.08 -4.94 -5.63
C THR A 25 -21.10 -4.56 -4.52
N VAL A 26 -21.09 -5.28 -3.40
CA VAL A 26 -20.17 -5.02 -2.28
C VAL A 26 -18.75 -5.34 -2.72
N VAL A 27 -18.54 -6.48 -3.37
CA VAL A 27 -17.23 -6.88 -3.93
C VAL A 27 -16.67 -5.79 -4.86
N ARG A 28 -17.49 -5.31 -5.81
CA ARG A 28 -17.10 -4.25 -6.74
C ARG A 28 -16.85 -2.91 -6.05
N LYS A 29 -17.65 -2.54 -5.04
CA LYS A 29 -17.45 -1.30 -4.27
C LYS A 29 -16.15 -1.31 -3.48
N VAL A 30 -15.81 -2.44 -2.85
CA VAL A 30 -14.56 -2.58 -2.10
C VAL A 30 -13.35 -2.48 -3.02
N ALA A 31 -13.37 -3.19 -4.16
CA ALA A 31 -12.29 -3.10 -5.15
C ALA A 31 -12.06 -1.66 -5.66
N LEU A 32 -13.14 -0.92 -5.95
CA LEU A 32 -13.08 0.47 -6.37
C LEU A 32 -12.59 1.40 -5.25
N ALA A 33 -13.07 1.20 -4.02
CA ALA A 33 -12.64 1.98 -2.86
C ALA A 33 -11.14 1.80 -2.61
N VAL A 34 -10.61 0.57 -2.72
CA VAL A 34 -9.16 0.33 -2.60
C VAL A 34 -8.38 1.06 -3.68
N GLY A 35 -8.81 0.99 -4.94
CA GLY A 35 -8.17 1.75 -6.02
C GLY A 35 -8.14 3.25 -5.75
N ALA A 36 -9.29 3.80 -5.33
CA ALA A 36 -9.42 5.21 -4.97
C ALA A 36 -8.55 5.60 -3.76
N MET A 37 -8.44 4.76 -2.73
CA MET A 37 -7.59 5.02 -1.56
C MET A 37 -6.09 4.99 -1.88
N ILE A 38 -5.68 4.25 -2.91
CA ILE A 38 -4.28 4.20 -3.36
C ILE A 38 -3.94 5.40 -4.24
N GLU A 39 -4.87 5.83 -5.11
CA GLU A 39 -4.70 7.02 -5.95
C GLU A 39 -4.83 8.31 -5.14
N ALA A 40 -5.84 8.38 -4.27
CA ALA A 40 -5.98 9.42 -3.28
C ALA A 40 -5.03 9.09 -2.13
N ARG A 41 -3.73 9.34 -2.31
CA ARG A 41 -2.75 9.40 -1.20
C ARG A 41 -3.34 10.26 -0.08
N THR A 42 -3.92 9.63 0.93
CA THR A 42 -4.37 10.32 2.12
C THR A 42 -3.12 10.77 2.89
N PRO A 43 -3.07 12.03 3.36
CA PRO A 43 -1.87 12.60 3.99
C PRO A 43 -1.29 11.77 5.14
N ASN A 44 -2.10 10.93 5.80
CA ASN A 44 -1.65 10.14 6.95
C ASN A 44 -0.73 8.95 6.61
N THR A 45 -0.63 8.54 5.33
CA THR A 45 0.19 7.37 4.95
C THR A 45 1.62 7.78 4.54
N ALA A 46 1.89 9.08 4.40
CA ALA A 46 3.24 9.59 4.14
C ALA A 46 4.16 9.47 5.37
N GLU A 47 3.60 9.38 6.58
CA GLU A 47 4.37 9.43 7.84
C GLU A 47 4.95 8.07 8.28
N HIS A 48 4.64 6.97 7.59
CA HIS A 48 5.12 5.63 7.97
C HIS A 48 6.37 5.18 7.18
N ARG A 49 7.28 6.09 6.82
CA ARG A 49 8.54 5.75 6.11
C ARG A 49 9.83 6.08 6.87
N ARG A 50 9.81 6.27 8.19
CA ARG A 50 11.04 6.62 8.92
C ARG A 50 11.20 5.95 10.28
N THR A 51 11.07 4.62 10.34
CA THR A 51 11.50 3.86 11.54
C THR A 51 12.10 2.51 11.14
N GLY A 52 13.20 2.53 10.39
CA GLY A 52 13.87 1.30 9.95
C GLY A 52 15.33 1.41 9.54
N GLN A 53 15.98 2.58 9.58
CA GLN A 53 17.41 2.68 9.29
C GLN A 53 18.21 2.60 10.60
N ARG A 54 18.43 1.38 11.08
CA ARG A 54 19.37 1.09 12.17
C ARG A 54 20.77 0.93 11.58
N VAL A 55 21.65 1.83 11.99
CA VAL A 55 23.09 1.67 12.29
C VAL A 55 23.76 0.42 11.71
N THR A 56 24.71 0.60 10.79
CA THR A 56 25.95 -0.18 10.78
C THR A 56 27.14 0.68 10.37
N ALA A 57 28.16 0.63 11.23
CA ALA A 57 29.60 0.71 10.95
C ALA A 57 30.17 1.93 10.21
N GLY A 58 30.76 2.82 11.01
CA GLY A 58 32.20 3.06 10.97
C GLY A 58 32.82 3.60 9.69
N ASP A 59 33.11 4.90 9.68
CA ASP A 59 34.37 5.38 9.10
C ASP A 59 34.83 6.59 9.91
N GLY A 60 35.97 6.45 10.58
CA GLY A 60 36.61 7.53 11.30
C GLY A 60 37.46 8.32 10.32
N ALA A 61 37.23 9.62 10.21
CA ALA A 61 38.22 10.51 9.62
C ALA A 61 38.07 11.94 10.16
N ALA A 62 39.16 12.37 10.79
CA ALA A 62 39.65 13.75 10.93
C ALA A 62 38.77 14.77 11.70
N GLY A 63 39.15 15.00 12.95
CA GLY A 63 38.90 16.29 13.60
C GLY A 63 39.79 17.38 12.99
N PRO A 64 39.31 18.62 12.82
CA PRO A 64 40.15 19.72 12.37
C PRO A 64 40.99 20.29 13.53
N ALA A 65 42.15 20.79 13.11
CA ALA A 65 43.29 21.31 13.87
C ALA A 65 43.00 22.42 14.88
#